data_AF-A0A9P5WWV7-F1
#
_entry.id   AF-A0A9P5WWV7-F1
#
_cell.length_a   1.000
_cell.length_b   1.000
_cell.length_c   1.000
_cell.angle_alpha   90.00
_cell.angle_beta   90.00
_cell.angle_gamma   90.00
#
_symmetry.space_group_name_H-M   'P 1'
#
loop_
_entity.id
_entity.type
_entity.pdbx_description
1 polymer ?
#
loop_
_entity_poly.entity_id
_entity_poly.type
_entity_poly.pdbx_seq_one_letter_code
_entity_poly.pdbx_strand_id
1 'polypeptide(L)'
;MTTTGPNRRQVVVTFEPNAAGDNVAPDRTTLLADINQHLLAAQSQARVESGRMGYGGWILVTTTVASQADLEVIRLGFKAASLPGMKFYLRFPQSKSYLKVIDIPFFKTLPYASINAEGVMEHHPATYIVEGDVWAAFAWSPLAPHLNLVDKPRIVCTSRASDMCTAWFKIWDSQQGTSA
;
A
#
# COMPACT_ATOMS: atom_id res chain seq x y z
N MET A 1 -5.93 -4.00 20.49
CA MET A 1 -4.53 -3.54 20.56
C MET A 1 -4.16 -3.00 19.19
N THR A 2 -4.21 -1.69 18.99
CA THR A 2 -3.87 -1.05 17.71
C THR A 2 -2.36 -0.90 17.65
N THR A 3 -1.69 -1.64 16.77
CA THR A 3 -0.28 -1.42 16.45
C THR A 3 -0.14 0.01 15.92
N THR A 4 0.79 0.77 16.50
CA THR A 4 1.16 2.10 16.00
C THR A 4 1.51 1.97 14.51
N GLY A 5 0.84 2.77 13.68
CA GLY A 5 1.12 2.81 12.25
C GLY A 5 2.58 3.18 11.97
N PRO A 6 3.05 3.01 10.72
CA PRO A 6 4.42 3.33 10.38
C PRO A 6 4.77 4.78 10.73
N ASN A 7 5.85 4.98 11.47
CA ASN A 7 6.32 6.32 11.82
C ASN A 7 6.92 6.96 10.55
N ARG A 8 6.57 8.22 10.26
CA ARG A 8 7.09 8.98 9.10
C ARG A 8 8.62 9.11 9.11
N ARG A 9 9.26 8.87 10.26
CA ARG A 9 10.71 8.82 10.45
C ARG A 9 11.30 7.42 10.27
N GLN A 10 10.83 6.69 9.27
CA GLN A 10 11.32 5.36 8.98
C GLN A 10 11.63 5.23 7.49
N VAL A 11 12.60 4.37 7.17
CA VAL A 11 12.91 3.88 5.83
C VAL A 11 12.90 2.36 5.89
N VAL A 12 12.20 1.73 4.95
CA VAL A 12 12.07 0.28 4.86
C VAL A 12 12.96 -0.22 3.74
N VAL A 13 13.82 -1.18 4.06
CA VAL A 13 14.59 -1.98 3.13
C VAL A 13 13.93 -3.34 3.01
N THR A 14 13.61 -3.79 1.81
CA THR A 14 13.02 -5.11 1.55
C THR A 14 13.90 -5.89 0.59
N PHE A 15 14.16 -7.17 0.89
CA PHE A 15 14.94 -8.06 0.03
C PHE A 15 14.05 -8.75 -1.02
N GLU A 16 14.62 -9.14 -2.15
CA GLU A 16 13.90 -9.95 -3.13
C GLU A 16 13.54 -11.34 -2.56
N PRO A 17 12.28 -11.80 -2.71
CA PRO A 17 11.93 -13.19 -2.40
C PRO A 17 12.72 -14.11 -3.34
N ASN A 18 13.40 -15.11 -2.78
CA ASN A 18 14.35 -16.04 -3.43
C ASN A 18 15.84 -15.69 -3.32
N ALA A 19 16.22 -14.64 -2.59
CA ALA A 19 17.59 -14.54 -2.08
C ALA A 19 17.80 -15.43 -0.83
N ALA A 20 17.16 -16.61 -0.80
CA ALA A 20 17.28 -17.60 0.25
C ALA A 20 18.44 -18.55 -0.09
N GLY A 21 19.64 -18.05 0.14
CA GLY A 21 20.81 -18.84 0.46
C GLY A 21 21.60 -17.99 1.44
N ASP A 22 21.39 -18.18 2.74
CA ASP A 22 22.11 -17.51 3.83
C ASP A 22 22.50 -16.04 3.54
N ASN A 23 21.52 -15.20 3.20
CA ASN A 23 21.72 -13.76 3.24
C ASN A 23 21.92 -13.36 4.71
N VAL A 24 23.17 -13.48 5.17
CA VAL A 24 23.60 -12.92 6.45
C VAL A 24 23.35 -11.43 6.34
N ALA A 25 22.25 -10.97 6.95
CA ALA A 25 21.96 -9.56 7.05
C ALA A 25 23.22 -8.87 7.60
N PRO A 26 23.65 -7.74 7.01
CA PRO A 26 24.86 -7.08 7.46
C PRO A 26 24.78 -6.79 8.95
N ASP A 27 25.92 -6.88 9.65
CA ASP A 27 25.97 -6.59 11.07
C ASP A 27 25.32 -5.23 11.32
N ARG A 28 24.39 -5.18 12.29
CA ARG A 28 23.58 -3.99 12.55
C ARG A 28 24.47 -2.76 12.81
N THR A 29 25.57 -2.95 13.53
CA THR A 29 26.44 -1.86 13.96
C THR A 29 27.18 -1.29 12.76
N THR A 30 27.80 -2.16 11.96
CA THR A 30 28.49 -1.78 10.72
C THR A 30 27.54 -1.11 9.73
N LEU A 31 26.35 -1.70 9.55
CA LEU A 31 25.31 -1.15 8.68
C LEU A 31 24.93 0.29 9.05
N LEU A 32 24.65 0.53 10.33
CA LEU A 32 24.25 1.85 10.81
C LEU A 32 25.41 2.86 10.73
N ALA A 33 26.64 2.41 10.98
CA ALA A 33 27.82 3.25 10.86
C ALA A 33 28.04 3.70 9.40
N ASP A 34 28.03 2.77 8.45
CA ASP A 34 28.26 3.05 7.03
C ASP A 34 27.18 3.98 6.46
N ILE A 35 25.90 3.73 6.79
CA ILE A 35 24.81 4.60 6.36
C ILE A 35 24.96 6.01 6.92
N ASN A 36 25.27 6.16 8.22
CA ASN A 36 25.45 7.47 8.83
C ASN A 36 26.68 8.20 8.30
N GLN A 37 27.76 7.49 7.93
CA GLN A 37 28.92 8.09 7.26
C GLN A 37 28.53 8.68 5.89
N HIS A 38 27.73 7.97 5.10
CA HIS A 38 27.24 8.45 3.82
C HIS A 38 26.31 9.67 3.99
N LEU A 39 25.40 9.64 4.97
CA LEU A 39 24.52 10.77 5.28
C LEU A 39 25.29 12.00 5.76
N LEU A 40 26.38 11.80 6.52
CA LEU A 40 27.29 12.87 6.92
C LEU A 40 28.03 13.46 5.71
N ALA A 41 28.58 12.62 4.85
CA ALA A 41 29.29 13.04 3.64
C ALA A 41 28.38 13.81 2.67
N ALA A 42 27.11 13.43 2.58
CA ALA A 42 26.10 14.12 1.79
C ALA A 42 25.51 15.37 2.48
N GLN A 43 26.00 15.74 3.67
CA GLN A 43 25.48 16.85 4.48
C GLN A 43 23.97 16.79 4.74
N SER A 44 23.41 15.58 4.77
CA SER A 44 22.01 15.37 5.10
C SER A 44 21.70 15.83 6.52
N GLN A 45 20.47 16.26 6.78
CA GLN A 45 19.96 16.52 8.14
C GLN A 45 19.43 15.25 8.82
N ALA A 46 19.12 14.20 8.05
CA ALA A 46 18.64 12.92 8.56
C ALA A 46 19.82 12.06 9.04
N ARG A 47 19.67 11.43 10.20
CA ARG A 47 20.58 10.37 10.70
C ARG A 47 19.77 9.13 11.01
N VAL A 48 20.35 7.96 10.85
CA VAL A 48 19.72 6.71 11.28
C VAL A 48 20.04 6.47 12.75
N GLU A 49 19.01 6.48 13.60
CA GLU A 49 19.10 6.26 15.04
C GLU A 49 19.18 4.78 15.38
N SER A 50 18.39 3.95 14.68
CA SER A 50 18.33 2.53 14.94
C SER A 50 17.89 1.75 13.70
N GLY A 51 18.24 0.47 13.66
CA GLY A 51 17.79 -0.48 12.65
C GLY A 51 17.24 -1.72 13.32
N ARG A 52 16.13 -2.25 12.81
CA ARG A 52 15.59 -3.55 13.21
C ARG A 52 15.09 -4.34 12.01
N MET A 53 15.01 -5.66 12.13
CA MET A 53 14.41 -6.50 11.09
C MET A 53 12.88 -6.34 11.07
N GLY A 54 12.30 -6.30 9.87
CA GLY A 54 10.85 -6.23 9.65
C GLY A 54 10.48 -6.07 8.18
N TYR A 55 9.24 -6.43 7.81
CA TYR A 55 8.72 -6.33 6.43
C TYR A 55 9.60 -6.98 5.35
N GLY A 56 10.24 -8.12 5.66
CA GLY A 56 11.12 -8.81 4.72
C GLY A 56 12.49 -8.16 4.52
N GLY A 57 12.93 -7.29 5.43
CA GLY A 57 14.27 -6.74 5.45
C GLY A 57 14.52 -5.86 6.68
N TRP A 58 15.06 -4.65 6.50
CA TRP A 58 15.36 -3.70 7.57
C TRP A 58 14.34 -2.57 7.67
N ILE A 59 14.03 -2.16 8.90
CA ILE A 59 13.36 -0.90 9.23
C ILE A 59 14.41 -0.01 9.88
N LEU A 60 14.79 1.05 9.19
CA LEU A 60 15.70 2.08 9.67
C LEU A 60 14.87 3.23 10.24
N VAL A 61 15.14 3.64 11.47
CA VAL A 61 14.50 4.78 12.12
C VAL A 61 15.43 5.98 11.99
N THR A 62 14.90 7.10 11.52
CA THR A 62 15.66 8.33 11.28
C THR A 62 15.34 9.42 12.31
N THR A 63 16.28 10.33 12.56
CA THR A 63 16.09 11.48 13.46
C THR A 63 14.98 12.42 12.98
N THR A 64 14.96 12.67 11.66
CA THR A 64 13.99 13.51 10.94
C THR A 64 13.27 12.71 9.86
N VAL A 65 12.25 13.28 9.22
CA VAL A 65 11.61 12.66 8.05
C VAL A 65 12.62 12.70 6.90
N ALA A 66 13.08 11.52 6.47
CA ALA A 66 14.03 11.43 5.36
C ALA A 66 13.37 11.87 4.05
N SER A 67 14.09 12.68 3.27
CA SER A 67 13.72 13.11 1.92
C SER A 67 14.07 12.04 0.88
N GLN A 68 13.60 12.22 -0.36
CA GLN A 68 13.98 11.32 -1.45
C GLN A 68 15.50 11.32 -1.71
N ALA A 69 16.16 12.47 -1.54
CA ALA A 69 17.62 12.54 -1.64
C ALA A 69 18.31 11.72 -0.54
N ASP A 70 17.80 11.79 0.70
CA ASP A 70 18.31 10.98 1.81
C ASP A 70 18.14 9.48 1.53
N LEU A 71 17.02 9.08 0.91
CA LEU A 71 16.76 7.69 0.56
C LEU A 71 17.81 7.14 -0.41
N GLU A 72 18.26 7.92 -1.38
CA GLU A 72 19.33 7.52 -2.30
C GLU A 72 20.70 7.44 -1.60
N VAL A 73 20.98 8.34 -0.65
CA VAL A 73 22.20 8.26 0.15
C VAL A 73 22.18 7.03 1.07
N ILE A 74 21.04 6.73 1.70
CA ILE A 74 20.85 5.51 2.49
C ILE A 74 21.01 4.28 1.61
N ARG A 75 20.54 4.30 0.35
CA ARG A 75 20.73 3.20 -0.61
C ARG A 75 22.23 2.94 -0.84
N LEU A 76 23.03 3.98 -1.00
CA LEU A 76 24.48 3.85 -1.19
C LEU A 76 25.17 3.26 0.06
N GLY A 77 24.88 3.81 1.24
CA GLY A 77 25.44 3.29 2.49
C GLY A 77 25.02 1.85 2.77
N PHE A 78 23.75 1.51 2.51
CA PHE A 78 23.26 0.15 2.64
C PHE A 78 23.96 -0.79 1.66
N LYS A 79 24.19 -0.36 0.40
CA LYS A 79 24.94 -1.13 -0.59
C LYS A 79 26.39 -1.39 -0.18
N ALA A 80 27.05 -0.40 0.42
CA ALA A 80 28.43 -0.52 0.89
C ALA A 80 28.56 -1.52 2.05
N ALA A 81 27.58 -1.54 2.96
CA ALA A 81 27.52 -2.48 4.08
C ALA A 81 27.04 -3.89 3.66
N SER A 82 26.41 -4.03 2.50
CA SER A 82 25.75 -5.26 2.07
C SER A 82 26.65 -6.21 1.28
N LEU A 83 26.28 -7.49 1.26
CA LEU A 83 26.96 -8.49 0.44
C LEU A 83 26.85 -8.18 -1.07
N PRO A 84 27.93 -8.39 -1.86
CA PRO A 84 27.89 -8.27 -3.30
C PRO A 84 26.80 -9.16 -3.92
N GLY A 85 25.99 -8.59 -4.82
CA GLY A 85 24.93 -9.32 -5.52
C GLY A 85 23.58 -9.35 -4.78
N MET A 86 23.50 -8.83 -3.55
CA MET A 86 22.23 -8.76 -2.82
C MET A 86 21.30 -7.71 -3.46
N LYS A 87 20.08 -8.15 -3.82
CA LYS A 87 19.04 -7.28 -4.38
C LYS A 87 18.09 -6.83 -3.28
N PHE A 88 17.90 -5.51 -3.19
CA PHE A 88 17.08 -4.88 -2.19
C PHE A 88 16.39 -3.63 -2.74
N TYR A 89 15.29 -3.25 -2.09
CA TYR A 89 14.51 -2.06 -2.41
C TYR A 89 14.37 -1.17 -1.18
N LEU A 90 14.59 0.13 -1.32
CA LEU A 90 14.31 1.12 -0.30
C LEU A 90 13.01 1.84 -0.61
N ARG A 91 12.20 2.06 0.42
CA ARG A 91 10.99 2.86 0.33
C ARG A 91 10.67 3.51 1.67
N PHE A 92 9.93 4.60 1.63
CA PHE A 92 9.24 5.06 2.82
C PHE A 92 8.15 4.04 3.22
N PRO A 93 7.92 3.84 4.52
CA PRO A 93 6.77 3.08 4.96
C PRO A 93 5.49 3.74 4.43
N GLN A 94 4.61 2.92 3.88
CA GLN A 94 3.29 3.35 3.45
C GLN A 94 2.24 2.62 4.29
N SER A 95 1.34 3.39 4.88
CA SER A 95 0.12 2.88 5.51
C SER A 95 -0.93 2.58 4.45
N LYS A 96 -1.66 1.48 4.66
CA LYS A 96 -2.90 1.20 3.96
C LYS A 96 -4.05 1.45 4.94
N SER A 97 -5.06 2.18 4.50
CA SER A 97 -6.32 2.31 5.22
C SER A 97 -7.45 1.66 4.41
N TYR A 98 -8.62 1.58 5.02
CA TYR A 98 -9.82 1.07 4.35
C TYR A 98 -10.90 2.13 4.37
N LEU A 99 -11.43 2.44 3.20
CA LEU A 99 -12.68 3.19 3.08
C LEU A 99 -13.83 2.18 3.05
N LYS A 100 -14.76 2.33 3.99
CA LYS A 100 -15.97 1.52 4.11
C LYS A 100 -17.16 2.34 3.65
N VAL A 101 -17.85 1.87 2.62
CA VAL A 101 -19.14 2.43 2.18
C VAL A 101 -20.22 1.42 2.53
N ILE A 102 -21.17 1.84 3.36
CA ILE A 102 -22.27 1.01 3.87
C ILE A 102 -23.57 1.30 3.12
N ASP A 103 -24.57 0.45 3.31
CA ASP A 103 -25.94 0.62 2.79
C ASP A 103 -26.01 0.78 1.27
N ILE A 104 -25.18 0.01 0.55
CA ILE A 104 -25.21 -0.05 -0.91
C ILE A 104 -26.24 -1.10 -1.35
N PRO A 105 -27.18 -0.78 -2.26
CA PRO A 105 -28.09 -1.77 -2.83
C PRO A 105 -27.33 -2.95 -3.42
N PHE A 106 -27.62 -4.16 -2.95
CA PHE A 106 -26.93 -5.37 -3.37
C PHE A 106 -27.45 -5.93 -4.70
N PHE A 107 -28.71 -5.66 -5.01
CA PHE A 107 -29.37 -6.09 -6.25
C PHE A 107 -29.28 -5.00 -7.32
N LYS A 108 -28.96 -5.40 -8.55
CA LYS A 108 -29.05 -4.49 -9.71
C LYS A 108 -30.52 -4.20 -9.99
N THR A 109 -30.84 -2.92 -10.16
CA THR A 109 -32.14 -2.50 -10.67
C THR A 109 -32.17 -2.72 -12.18
N LEU A 110 -32.37 -3.97 -12.60
CA LEU A 110 -32.68 -4.29 -13.99
C LEU A 110 -34.20 -4.39 -14.16
N PRO A 111 -34.76 -3.94 -15.30
CA PRO A 111 -36.14 -4.27 -15.61
C PRO A 111 -36.27 -5.80 -15.68
N TYR A 112 -37.27 -6.33 -14.96
CA TYR A 112 -37.53 -7.77 -14.86
C TYR A 112 -37.64 -8.45 -16.24
N ALA A 113 -38.07 -7.69 -17.25
CA ALA A 113 -37.97 -8.09 -18.64
C ALA A 113 -37.63 -6.90 -19.54
N SER A 114 -36.92 -7.16 -20.64
CA SER A 114 -36.77 -6.22 -21.76
C SER A 114 -37.22 -6.88 -23.05
N ILE A 115 -37.67 -6.07 -24.01
CA ILE A 115 -37.95 -6.56 -25.37
C ILE A 115 -36.63 -6.45 -26.16
N ASN A 116 -36.17 -7.56 -26.76
CA ASN A 116 -34.99 -7.54 -27.62
C ASN A 116 -35.30 -6.89 -28.99
N ALA A 117 -34.29 -6.76 -29.85
CA ALA A 117 -34.44 -6.11 -31.17
C ALA A 117 -35.46 -6.85 -32.08
N GLU A 118 -35.69 -8.14 -31.82
CA GLU A 118 -36.61 -9.02 -32.53
C GLU A 118 -38.04 -9.01 -31.96
N GLY A 119 -38.33 -8.17 -30.95
CA GLY A 119 -39.66 -8.07 -30.36
C GLY A 119 -40.00 -9.18 -29.34
N VAL A 120 -39.03 -10.00 -28.96
CA VAL A 120 -39.19 -11.10 -28.00
C VAL A 120 -38.92 -10.59 -26.59
N MET A 121 -39.79 -10.96 -25.64
CA MET A 121 -39.63 -10.61 -24.24
C MET A 121 -38.54 -11.48 -23.59
N GLU A 122 -37.48 -10.84 -23.14
CA GLU A 122 -36.35 -11.46 -22.44
C GLU A 122 -36.49 -11.21 -20.93
N HIS A 123 -36.57 -12.28 -20.14
CA HIS A 123 -36.62 -12.19 -18.68
C HIS A 123 -35.21 -12.13 -18.11
N HIS A 124 -34.92 -11.09 -17.32
CA HIS A 124 -33.63 -10.94 -16.66
C HIS A 124 -33.72 -11.46 -15.22
N PRO A 125 -32.89 -12.42 -14.81
CA PRO A 125 -32.82 -12.80 -13.41
C PRO A 125 -32.36 -11.61 -12.57
N ALA A 126 -32.79 -11.54 -11.31
CA ALA A 126 -32.22 -10.60 -10.35
C ALA A 126 -30.71 -10.87 -10.25
N THR A 127 -29.90 -9.89 -10.66
CA THR A 127 -28.44 -9.97 -10.59
C THR A 127 -27.93 -9.14 -9.44
N TYR A 128 -26.81 -9.56 -8.87
CA TYR A 128 -26.14 -8.85 -7.79
C TYR A 128 -25.16 -7.83 -8.36
N ILE A 129 -24.92 -6.75 -7.62
CA ILE A 129 -23.81 -5.85 -7.95
C ILE A 129 -22.49 -6.62 -7.85
N VAL A 130 -21.60 -6.35 -8.80
CA VAL A 130 -20.24 -6.90 -8.83
C VAL A 130 -19.22 -5.77 -8.69
N GLU A 131 -17.96 -6.13 -8.51
CA GLU A 131 -16.85 -5.18 -8.30
C GLU A 131 -16.80 -4.11 -9.40
N GLY A 132 -17.15 -4.47 -10.64
CA GLY A 132 -17.20 -3.55 -11.78
C GLY A 132 -18.25 -2.44 -11.65
N ASP A 133 -19.42 -2.74 -11.07
CA ASP A 133 -20.48 -1.72 -10.89
C ASP A 133 -20.04 -0.70 -9.83
N VAL A 134 -19.48 -1.18 -8.73
CA VAL A 134 -18.93 -0.34 -7.65
C VAL A 134 -17.75 0.48 -8.15
N TRP A 135 -16.87 -0.11 -8.97
CA TRP A 135 -15.76 0.60 -9.60
C TRP A 135 -16.24 1.70 -10.55
N ALA A 136 -17.23 1.42 -11.40
CA ALA A 136 -17.80 2.41 -12.29
C ALA A 136 -18.41 3.57 -11.51
N ALA A 137 -19.26 3.28 -10.51
CA ALA A 137 -19.85 4.31 -9.65
C ALA A 137 -18.78 5.13 -8.91
N PHE A 138 -17.73 4.48 -8.41
CA PHE A 138 -16.60 5.15 -7.78
C PHE A 138 -15.87 6.08 -8.75
N ALA A 139 -15.64 5.67 -10.01
CA ALA A 139 -14.96 6.48 -11.01
C ALA A 139 -15.70 7.79 -11.35
N TRP A 140 -17.03 7.82 -11.19
CA TRP A 140 -17.84 9.03 -11.33
C TRP A 140 -17.77 9.97 -10.11
N SER A 141 -17.22 9.51 -8.98
CA SER A 141 -17.12 10.33 -7.77
C SER A 141 -16.09 11.45 -7.93
N PRO A 142 -16.40 12.68 -7.50
CA PRO A 142 -15.42 13.77 -7.40
C PRO A 142 -14.23 13.43 -6.50
N LEU A 143 -14.36 12.44 -5.61
CA LEU A 143 -13.29 12.00 -4.71
C LEU A 143 -12.35 10.96 -5.34
N ALA A 144 -12.72 10.38 -6.49
CA ALA A 144 -11.91 9.34 -7.14
C ALA A 144 -10.45 9.77 -7.39
N PRO A 145 -10.16 11.00 -7.85
CA PRO A 145 -8.78 11.45 -8.07
C PRO A 145 -7.95 11.56 -6.78
N HIS A 146 -8.60 11.66 -5.62
CA HIS A 146 -7.95 11.85 -4.32
C HIS A 146 -7.72 10.55 -3.55
N LEU A 147 -8.26 9.43 -4.05
CA LEU A 147 -8.22 8.13 -3.39
C LEU A 147 -7.40 7.13 -4.20
N ASN A 148 -6.20 6.85 -3.72
CA ASN A 148 -5.28 5.90 -4.35
C ASN A 148 -5.66 4.46 -3.96
N LEU A 149 -6.47 3.80 -4.79
CA LEU A 149 -6.88 2.42 -4.56
C LEU A 149 -5.69 1.45 -4.70
N VAL A 150 -5.56 0.53 -3.75
CA VAL A 150 -4.52 -0.52 -3.72
C VAL A 150 -4.92 -1.72 -4.58
N ASP A 151 -6.22 -2.02 -4.61
CA ASP A 151 -6.81 -3.20 -5.22
C ASP A 151 -8.29 -2.92 -5.54
N LYS A 152 -8.96 -3.86 -6.20
CA LYS A 152 -10.39 -3.79 -6.49
C LYS A 152 -11.23 -3.73 -5.19
N PRO A 153 -12.39 -3.04 -5.22
CA PRO A 153 -13.31 -2.98 -4.09
C PRO A 153 -13.85 -4.37 -3.76
N ARG A 154 -13.98 -4.69 -2.48
CA ARG A 154 -14.60 -5.93 -2.02
C ARG A 154 -16.02 -5.68 -1.59
N ILE A 155 -16.95 -6.46 -2.13
CA ILE A 155 -18.37 -6.36 -1.82
C ILE A 155 -18.74 -7.47 -0.84
N VAL A 156 -19.37 -7.10 0.28
CA VAL A 156 -19.81 -8.04 1.31
C VAL A 156 -21.27 -7.75 1.60
N CYS A 157 -22.15 -8.72 1.33
CA CYS A 157 -23.56 -8.60 1.70
C CYS A 157 -23.70 -8.52 3.23
N THR A 158 -24.53 -7.61 3.72
CA THR A 158 -24.65 -7.34 5.17
C THR A 158 -25.18 -8.55 5.93
N SER A 159 -26.05 -9.33 5.30
CA SER A 159 -26.51 -10.64 5.79
C SER A 159 -27.03 -11.48 4.63
N ARG A 160 -27.32 -12.77 4.86
CA ARG A 160 -27.81 -13.67 3.80
C ARG A 160 -29.14 -13.24 3.17
N ALA A 161 -29.98 -12.52 3.92
CA ALA A 161 -31.30 -12.07 3.50
C ALA A 161 -31.36 -10.55 3.27
N SER A 162 -30.21 -9.87 3.31
CA SER A 162 -30.13 -8.42 3.14
C SER A 162 -30.20 -8.04 1.67
N ASP A 163 -30.93 -6.96 1.38
CA ASP A 163 -30.89 -6.24 0.11
C ASP A 163 -29.79 -5.18 0.05
N MET A 164 -29.07 -4.98 1.16
CA MET A 164 -27.93 -4.09 1.29
C MET A 164 -26.61 -4.85 1.41
N CYS A 165 -25.53 -4.21 0.97
CA CYS A 165 -24.16 -4.66 1.11
C CYS A 165 -23.22 -3.52 1.53
N THR A 166 -22.01 -3.90 1.92
CA THR A 166 -20.90 -2.99 2.22
C THR A 166 -19.83 -3.15 1.13
N ALA A 167 -19.34 -2.05 0.58
CA ALA A 167 -18.14 -2.03 -0.23
C ALA A 167 -16.93 -1.56 0.59
N TRP A 168 -15.85 -2.33 0.50
CA TRP A 168 -14.58 -2.02 1.12
C TRP A 168 -13.54 -1.68 0.07
N PHE A 169 -12.98 -0.49 0.16
CA PHE A 169 -11.91 -0.02 -0.69
C PHE A 169 -10.62 -0.03 0.13
N LYS A 170 -9.62 -0.75 -0.35
CA LYS A 170 -8.28 -0.69 0.24
C LYS A 170 -7.55 0.48 -0.40
N ILE A 171 -7.13 1.45 0.39
CA ILE A 171 -6.52 2.69 -0.12
C ILE A 171 -5.13 2.91 0.48
N TRP A 172 -4.27 3.58 -0.28
CA TRP A 172 -3.02 4.11 0.25
C TRP A 172 -3.32 5.39 1.04
N ASP A 173 -2.99 5.36 2.32
CA ASP A 173 -3.30 6.43 3.28
C ASP A 173 -2.18 7.49 3.36
N SER A 174 -0.95 7.09 3.05
CA SER A 174 0.21 8.00 2.95
C SER A 174 0.64 8.16 1.50
N GLN A 175 0.62 9.40 1.01
CA GLN A 175 1.41 9.81 -0.16
C GLN A 175 2.89 9.65 0.19
N GLN A 176 3.70 9.16 -0.75
CA GLN A 176 5.11 8.87 -0.50
C GLN A 176 5.84 10.07 0.09
N GLY A 177 6.35 9.92 1.32
CA GLY A 177 7.41 10.76 1.90
C GLY A 177 7.27 12.27 1.75
N THR A 178 6.08 12.82 1.51
CA THR A 178 5.93 14.25 1.24
C THR A 178 5.75 14.94 2.58
N SER A 179 6.70 15.81 2.93
CA SER A 179 6.53 16.78 4.01
C SER A 179 5.29 17.61 3.70
N ALA A 180 4.30 17.59 4.60
CA ALA A 180 3.20 18.56 4.55
C ALA A 180 3.74 19.97 4.81
#